data_AF-A0A6Q8PGB8-F1
#
_entry.id   AF-A0A6Q8PGB8-F1
#
_cell.length_a   1.000
_cell.length_b   1.000
_cell.length_c   1.000
_cell.angle_alpha   90.00
_cell.angle_beta   90.00
_cell.angle_gamma   90.00
#
_symmetry.space_group_name_H-M   'P 1'
#
loop_
_entity.id
_entity.type
_entity.pdbx_description
1 polymer ?
#
loop_
_entity_poly.entity_id
_entity_poly.type
_entity_poly.pdbx_seq_one_letter_code
_entity_poly.pdbx_strand_id
1 'polypeptide(L)'
;MAERQEEQRGSPPLRAEGKADAEVKLILYHWTHSFSSQKVRLVIAEKALKCEEHDVSLPLSEHNEPWFMRLNSTGEVPVLIHGENII
;
A
#
# COMPACT_ATOMS: atom_id res chain seq x y z
N MET A 1 -48.24 -8.17 -21.51
CA MET A 1 -47.50 -6.93 -21.81
C MET A 1 -47.72 -6.00 -20.63
N ALA A 2 -46.81 -5.96 -19.66
CA ALA A 2 -46.92 -5.09 -18.49
C ALA A 2 -45.58 -4.39 -18.29
N GLU A 3 -45.53 -3.12 -18.70
CA GLU A 3 -44.45 -2.21 -18.36
C GLU A 3 -44.63 -1.76 -16.91
N ARG A 4 -43.58 -1.94 -16.09
CA ARG A 4 -43.34 -1.14 -14.89
C ARG A 4 -41.86 -0.78 -14.86
N GLN A 5 -41.62 0.53 -14.88
CA GLN A 5 -40.35 1.20 -14.66
C GLN A 5 -39.80 0.82 -13.28
N GLU A 6 -38.51 0.50 -13.21
CA GLU A 6 -37.70 0.80 -12.03
C GLU A 6 -36.38 1.43 -12.50
N GLU A 7 -36.41 2.75 -12.49
CA GLU A 7 -35.26 3.63 -12.46
C GLU A 7 -34.49 3.36 -11.16
N GLN A 8 -33.36 2.65 -11.24
CA GLN A 8 -32.35 2.70 -10.19
C GLN A 8 -31.15 3.47 -10.70
N ARG A 9 -31.17 4.76 -10.37
CA ARG A 9 -30.00 5.64 -10.25
C ARG A 9 -28.92 4.92 -9.44
N GLY A 10 -28.04 4.21 -10.14
CA GLY A 10 -26.74 3.80 -9.61
C GLY A 10 -25.91 5.05 -9.42
N SER A 11 -25.80 5.49 -8.18
CA SER A 11 -24.95 6.57 -7.70
C SER A 11 -23.59 6.56 -8.41
N PRO A 12 -23.02 7.71 -8.81
CA PRO A 12 -21.60 7.72 -9.16
C PRO A 12 -20.82 7.28 -7.92
N PRO A 13 -19.72 6.51 -8.06
CA PRO A 13 -18.84 6.29 -6.92
C PRO A 13 -18.41 7.67 -6.43
N LEU A 14 -18.59 7.93 -5.14
CA LEU A 14 -17.99 9.07 -4.45
C LEU A 14 -16.48 8.91 -4.60
N ARG A 15 -15.92 9.45 -5.68
CA ARG A 15 -14.50 9.75 -5.76
C ARG A 15 -14.29 10.80 -4.69
N ALA A 16 -13.73 10.37 -3.56
CA ALA A 16 -13.04 11.28 -2.67
C ALA A 16 -11.94 11.92 -3.52
N GLU A 17 -12.20 13.13 -4.01
CA GLU A 17 -11.17 14.00 -4.57
C GLU A 17 -10.26 14.41 -3.41
N GLY A 18 -9.36 13.48 -3.04
CA GLY A 18 -8.17 13.84 -2.32
C GLY A 18 -7.38 14.78 -3.23
N LYS A 19 -7.12 15.99 -2.73
CA LYS A 19 -6.09 16.89 -3.26
C LYS A 19 -4.95 16.05 -3.80
N ALA A 20 -4.56 16.27 -5.05
CA ALA A 20 -3.31 15.74 -5.57
C ALA A 20 -2.17 16.37 -4.76
N ASP A 21 -1.90 15.78 -3.61
CA ASP A 21 -0.74 16.02 -2.78
C ASP A 21 0.45 15.65 -3.68
N ALA A 22 1.29 16.64 -3.97
CA ALA A 22 2.39 16.59 -4.92
C ALA A 22 3.01 15.19 -4.98
N GLU A 23 2.84 14.43 -6.08
CA GLU A 23 3.15 12.99 -6.21
C GLU A 23 4.15 12.44 -5.18
N VAL A 24 3.68 12.19 -3.95
CA VAL A 24 4.58 11.74 -2.88
C VAL A 24 4.78 10.26 -3.13
N LYS A 25 5.98 9.91 -3.60
CA LYS A 25 6.31 8.53 -3.91
C LYS A 25 6.19 7.68 -2.64
N LEU A 26 5.31 6.69 -2.70
CA LEU A 26 5.09 5.72 -1.63
C LEU A 26 5.76 4.41 -2.02
N ILE A 27 6.74 3.96 -1.25
CA ILE A 27 7.45 2.69 -1.47
C ILE A 27 7.26 1.81 -0.25
N LEU A 28 6.86 0.57 -0.44
CA LEU A 28 6.68 -0.41 0.62
C LEU A 28 7.66 -1.56 0.43
N TYR A 29 8.58 -1.72 1.36
CA TYR A 29 9.37 -2.95 1.48
C TYR A 29 8.65 -3.89 2.44
N HIS A 30 8.28 -5.08 1.97
CA HIS A 30 7.46 -5.99 2.74
C HIS A 30 7.83 -7.44 2.48
N TRP A 31 7.30 -8.35 3.31
CA TRP A 31 7.32 -9.77 3.01
C TRP A 31 5.89 -10.30 2.96
N THR A 32 5.51 -10.92 1.85
CA THR A 32 4.13 -11.37 1.62
C THR A 32 3.58 -12.27 2.74
N HIS A 33 4.43 -13.03 3.42
CA HIS A 33 4.03 -13.92 4.52
C HIS A 33 4.11 -13.27 5.92
N SER A 34 4.57 -12.02 6.05
CA SER A 34 4.55 -11.30 7.32
C SER A 34 3.16 -10.73 7.61
N PHE A 35 2.60 -11.05 8.78
CA PHE A 35 1.31 -10.52 9.22
C PHE A 35 1.32 -8.98 9.34
N SER A 36 2.43 -8.40 9.81
CA SER A 36 2.59 -6.94 9.88
C SER A 36 2.58 -6.31 8.49
N SER A 37 3.23 -6.96 7.51
CA SER A 37 3.23 -6.53 6.11
C SER A 37 1.84 -6.60 5.48
N GLN A 38 1.08 -7.66 5.73
CA GLN A 38 -0.29 -7.83 5.20
C GLN A 38 -1.23 -6.71 5.64
N LYS A 39 -1.13 -6.26 6.90
CA LYS A 39 -1.93 -5.13 7.40
C LYS A 39 -1.67 -3.85 6.63
N VAL A 40 -0.40 -3.55 6.33
CA VAL A 40 -0.03 -2.32 5.60
C VAL A 40 -0.50 -2.40 4.14
N ARG A 41 -0.32 -3.55 3.48
CA ARG A 41 -0.81 -3.79 2.11
C ARG A 41 -2.33 -3.65 2.02
N LEU A 42 -3.07 -4.17 3.01
CA LEU A 42 -4.51 -4.00 3.08
C LEU A 42 -4.89 -2.52 3.16
N VAL A 43 -4.25 -1.73 4.04
CA VAL A 43 -4.54 -0.29 4.18
C VAL A 43 -4.21 0.48 2.89
N ILE A 44 -3.13 0.14 2.20
CA ILE A 44 -2.75 0.75 0.91
C ILE A 44 -3.83 0.46 -0.15
N ALA A 45 -4.29 -0.78 -0.23
CA ALA A 45 -5.33 -1.21 -1.14
C ALA A 45 -6.69 -0.53 -0.83
N GLU A 46 -7.11 -0.52 0.44
CA GLU A 46 -8.35 0.11 0.90
C GLU A 46 -8.38 1.62 0.64
N LYS A 47 -7.21 2.28 0.74
CA LYS A 47 -7.07 3.71 0.45
C LYS A 47 -6.80 4.02 -1.02
N ALA A 48 -6.72 3.00 -1.88
CA ALA A 48 -6.37 3.13 -3.30
C ALA A 48 -5.12 3.99 -3.55
N LEU A 49 -4.10 3.84 -2.69
CA LEU A 49 -2.85 4.58 -2.81
C LEU A 49 -1.96 3.97 -3.88
N LYS A 50 -1.32 4.82 -4.69
CA LYS A 50 -0.27 4.37 -5.61
C LYS A 50 1.00 4.08 -4.81
N CYS A 51 1.35 2.80 -4.68
CA CYS A 51 2.52 2.34 -3.93
C CYS A 51 3.40 1.44 -4.81
N GLU A 52 4.71 1.61 -4.71
CA GLU A 52 5.70 0.68 -5.25
C GLU A 52 6.01 -0.38 -4.19
N GLU A 53 5.64 -1.64 -4.46
CA GLU A 53 5.88 -2.77 -3.56
C GLU A 53 7.20 -3.47 -3.90
N HIS A 54 8.05 -3.70 -2.89
CA HIS A 54 9.26 -4.51 -2.98
C HIS A 54 9.20 -5.67 -1.99
N ASP A 55 9.23 -6.90 -2.49
CA ASP A 55 9.36 -8.08 -1.63
C ASP A 55 10.78 -8.19 -1.05
N VAL A 56 10.86 -8.43 0.25
CA VAL A 56 12.07 -8.69 1.01
C VAL A 56 11.95 -10.08 1.62
N SER A 57 12.79 -11.00 1.19
CA SER A 57 12.74 -12.40 1.59
C SER A 57 13.35 -12.61 2.98
N LEU A 58 12.51 -12.81 3.98
CA LEU A 58 12.95 -13.20 5.32
C LEU A 58 13.64 -14.57 5.36
N PRO A 59 13.14 -15.61 4.65
CA PRO A 59 13.80 -16.92 4.61
C PRO A 59 15.22 -16.88 4.03
N LEU A 60 15.47 -15.96 3.09
CA LEU A 60 16.80 -15.74 2.50
C LEU A 60 17.62 -14.71 3.28
N SER A 61 17.12 -14.23 4.44
CA SER A 61 17.77 -13.22 5.26
C SER A 61 18.04 -11.89 4.56
N GLU A 62 17.29 -11.54 3.52
CA GLU A 62 17.48 -10.29 2.75
C GLU A 62 17.30 -9.03 3.62
N HIS A 63 16.51 -9.12 4.68
CA HIS A 63 16.35 -8.06 5.67
C HIS A 63 17.63 -7.73 6.44
N ASN A 64 18.63 -8.63 6.45
CA ASN A 64 19.94 -8.38 7.05
C ASN A 64 20.96 -7.82 6.04
N GLU A 65 20.59 -7.71 4.76
CA GLU A 65 21.50 -7.21 3.75
C GLU A 65 21.80 -5.72 3.99
N PRO A 66 23.02 -5.25 3.70
CA PRO A 66 23.42 -3.87 3.96
C PRO A 66 22.51 -2.83 3.30
N TRP A 67 21.87 -3.17 2.17
CA TRP A 67 20.95 -2.26 1.49
C TRP A 67 19.63 -2.05 2.24
N PHE A 68 19.09 -3.10 2.87
CA PHE A 68 17.87 -3.01 3.66
C PHE A 68 18.15 -2.42 5.05
N MET A 69 19.28 -2.80 5.65
CA MET A 69 19.70 -2.28 6.96
C MET A 69 19.95 -0.76 6.95
N ARG A 70 20.27 -0.17 5.80
CA ARG A 70 20.34 1.29 5.63
C ARG A 70 18.98 1.98 5.71
N LEU A 71 17.90 1.27 5.39
CA LEU A 71 16.52 1.76 5.51
C LEU A 71 16.02 1.57 6.94
N ASN A 72 16.19 0.36 7.47
CA ASN A 72 15.80 0.03 8.84
C ASN A 72 16.88 -0.82 9.52
N SER A 73 17.61 -0.23 10.45
CA SER A 73 18.66 -0.92 11.21
C SER A 73 18.13 -2.03 12.13
N THR A 74 16.82 -2.14 12.37
CA THR A 74 16.24 -3.27 13.10
C THR A 74 16.06 -4.52 12.24
N GLY A 75 16.14 -4.39 10.90
CA GLY A 75 15.95 -5.50 9.97
C GLY A 75 14.50 -6.02 9.95
N GLU A 76 13.53 -5.22 10.38
CA GLU A 76 12.13 -5.63 10.44
C GLU A 76 11.35 -5.17 9.21
N VAL A 77 10.36 -5.98 8.82
CA VAL A 77 9.38 -5.64 7.77
C VAL A 77 7.98 -5.49 8.38
N PRO A 78 7.11 -4.63 7.83
CA PRO A 78 7.33 -3.78 6.65
C PRO A 78 8.10 -2.49 6.96
N VAL A 79 8.68 -1.88 5.93
CA VAL A 79 9.23 -0.51 5.95
C VAL A 79 8.54 0.30 4.87
N LEU A 80 8.01 1.47 5.24
CA LEU A 80 7.27 2.35 4.34
C LEU A 80 8.06 3.65 4.12
N ILE A 81 8.40 3.96 2.88
CA ILE A 81 8.97 5.25 2.50
C ILE A 81 7.87 6.12 1.92
N HIS A 82 7.70 7.32 2.48
CA HIS A 82 6.74 8.31 2.04
C HIS A 82 7.46 9.64 1.81
N GLY A 83 7.85 9.89 0.56
CA GLY A 83 8.67 11.05 0.20
C GLY A 83 10.05 10.97 0.84
N GLU A 84 10.34 11.87 1.77
CA GLU A 84 11.61 11.93 2.52
C GLU A 84 11.55 11.16 3.85
N ASN A 85 10.37 10.64 4.22
CA ASN A 85 10.18 9.94 5.49
C ASN A 85 10.31 8.44 5.31
N ILE A 86 10.98 7.78 6.25
CA ILE A 86 11.02 6.32 6.40
C ILE A 86 10.29 5.97 7.70
N ILE A 87 9.33 5.04 7.61
CA ILE A 87 8.40 4.65 8.67
C ILE A 87 8.46 3.14 8.86
#